data_AF-A0A9D3WYQ8-F1
#
_entry.id   AF-A0A9D3WYQ8-F1
#
_cell.length_a   1.000
_cell.length_b   1.000
_cell.length_c   1.000
_cell.angle_alpha   90.00
_cell.angle_beta   90.00
_cell.angle_gamma   90.00
#
_symmetry.space_group_name_H-M   'P 1'
#
loop_
_entity.id
_entity.type
_entity.pdbx_description
1 polymer ?
#
loop_
_entity_poly.entity_id
_entity_poly.type
_entity_poly.pdbx_seq_one_letter_code
_entity_poly.pdbx_strand_id
1 'polypeptide(L)'
;MEIENIVANTVLLKAREGGCGKRNGRSKKWKEMLKLPHLSYCEDLRHSIEKNYNQLCDKQPIGRLLFRQFCDTRPDLKTCIEFLDAVAKYEVSSDEKRKDCGLKVLDTYFANGSAAHLPEIPQDTVNECKTRLEQNPCKDLFNDCTRVVQDYLSGAPFEAYQKSIYFSRFLQWKWLERQPVTKNTFRHYRVLGKGGFGEVCACQVRATGKMYACKKLEKKRIKKRKGESMALNEKRILEKVNSRFVVSLSYTYETKDALCLVLTIMNGGDLKFHIYNMGNPGFDEERAVFYAAELCCGLEDLHRERIVYRDLKPENILLDDCGHIRISDLGLAVQIPEGETVRGRVGTVGYMAPEILNNESYTFSPDWWGLGCLIYEMIQGQSPFRKRKEKVKLNEIDRRVKEDQEVYSDKFSEEAKSICRMLLAKDPKERLGCTGDGAAAVKQHPIFKNINFKRLEANMLEPPFLPDPRAVYCKDVLDIEQFSTVKGVNLDTTDDDFYSKFVTGCVSIPWQNEMIETECFQELNMYETDVTLSPDLDMSKDTPRPKRGFFHRLLMRGVCFKSGYIDDEEEFSRL
;
A
#
# COMPACT_ATOMS: atom_id res chain seq x y z
N MET A 1 -32.10 -16.28 8.33
CA MET A 1 -31.75 -15.08 7.54
C MET A 1 -30.73 -14.23 8.30
N GLU A 2 -31.00 -13.85 9.55
CA GLU A 2 -30.01 -13.26 10.48
C GLU A 2 -28.78 -14.14 10.75
N ILE A 3 -28.96 -15.47 10.81
CA ILE A 3 -27.90 -16.41 11.21
C ILE A 3 -26.66 -16.32 10.31
N GLU A 4 -26.82 -16.24 8.98
CA GLU A 4 -25.66 -16.18 8.06
C GLU A 4 -24.84 -14.91 8.28
N ASN A 5 -25.50 -13.76 8.45
CA ASN A 5 -24.83 -12.49 8.71
C ASN A 5 -24.17 -12.48 10.10
N ILE A 6 -24.85 -13.01 11.12
CA ILE A 6 -24.31 -13.13 12.48
C ILE A 6 -23.09 -14.04 12.49
N VAL A 7 -23.16 -15.21 11.85
CA VAL A 7 -22.04 -16.15 11.75
C VAL A 7 -20.88 -15.50 10.99
N ALA A 8 -21.14 -14.88 9.85
CA ALA A 8 -20.13 -14.20 9.05
C ALA A 8 -19.42 -13.07 9.82
N ASN A 9 -20.19 -12.26 10.56
CA ASN A 9 -19.65 -11.20 11.42
C ASN A 9 -18.84 -11.77 12.59
N THR A 10 -19.39 -12.75 13.31
CA THR A 10 -18.73 -13.36 14.47
C THR A 10 -17.39 -13.98 14.07
N VAL A 11 -17.35 -14.67 12.93
CA VAL A 11 -16.12 -15.28 12.41
C VAL A 11 -15.10 -14.21 12.02
N LEU A 12 -15.53 -13.10 11.38
CA LEU A 12 -14.62 -12.00 11.03
C LEU A 12 -14.08 -11.30 12.28
N LEU A 13 -14.93 -10.96 13.24
CA LEU A 13 -14.54 -10.31 14.49
C LEU A 13 -13.55 -11.17 15.26
N LYS A 14 -13.79 -12.48 15.35
CA LYS A 14 -12.85 -13.42 15.96
C LYS A 14 -11.51 -13.49 15.21
N ALA A 15 -11.52 -13.36 13.89
CA ALA A 15 -10.29 -13.30 13.10
C ALA A 15 -9.51 -11.98 13.32
N ARG A 16 -10.21 -10.86 13.54
CA ARG A 16 -9.63 -9.55 13.92
C ARG A 16 -9.04 -9.57 15.32
N GLU A 17 -9.76 -10.12 16.31
CA GLU A 17 -9.30 -10.29 17.70
C GLU A 17 -8.10 -11.25 17.81
N GLY A 18 -7.96 -12.16 16.84
CA GLY A 18 -6.97 -13.23 16.78
C GLY A 18 -5.50 -12.81 16.74
N GLY A 19 -5.17 -11.53 16.92
CA GLY A 19 -3.82 -11.04 17.22
C GLY A 19 -3.39 -11.12 18.70
N CYS A 20 -4.27 -11.53 19.63
CA CYS A 20 -3.96 -11.59 21.08
C CYS A 20 -3.97 -13.01 21.70
N GLY A 21 -4.05 -14.08 20.89
CA GLY A 21 -3.90 -15.47 21.36
C GLY A 21 -2.46 -15.99 21.16
N LYS A 22 -2.07 -17.11 21.79
CA LYS A 22 -0.71 -17.74 21.65
C LYS A 22 -0.25 -18.02 20.21
N ARG A 23 -1.12 -17.88 19.21
CA ARG A 23 -0.85 -18.02 17.76
C ARG A 23 -1.69 -16.96 17.05
N ASN A 24 -1.09 -15.85 16.65
CA ASN A 24 -1.72 -14.66 16.05
C ASN A 24 -2.41 -14.97 14.68
N GLY A 25 -3.45 -15.82 14.64
CA GLY A 25 -4.11 -16.27 13.40
C GLY A 25 -3.31 -17.28 12.54
N ARG A 26 -2.04 -17.54 12.86
CA ARG A 26 -1.14 -18.41 12.08
C ARG A 26 -1.59 -19.87 12.02
N SER A 27 -1.38 -20.51 10.87
CA SER A 27 -1.54 -21.96 10.68
C SER A 27 -0.66 -22.76 11.64
N LYS A 28 -1.10 -23.94 12.09
CA LYS A 28 -0.27 -24.84 12.92
C LYS A 28 1.03 -25.27 12.21
N LYS A 29 1.07 -25.20 10.88
CA LYS A 29 2.20 -25.58 10.02
C LYS A 29 2.94 -24.39 9.42
N TRP A 30 2.80 -23.18 9.98
CA TRP A 30 3.35 -21.97 9.35
C TRP A 30 4.87 -22.01 9.17
N LYS A 31 5.62 -22.58 10.12
CA LYS A 31 7.08 -22.77 9.98
C LYS A 31 7.48 -23.70 8.83
N GLU A 32 6.63 -24.68 8.51
CA GLU A 32 6.83 -25.53 7.33
C GLU A 32 6.51 -24.77 6.04
N MET A 33 5.53 -23.86 6.08
CA MET A 33 5.10 -23.03 4.94
C MET A 33 6.13 -21.95 4.59
N LEU A 34 6.81 -21.38 5.60
CA LEU A 34 7.81 -20.32 5.46
C LEU A 34 9.23 -20.82 5.71
N LYS A 35 9.51 -22.10 5.45
CA LYS A 35 10.84 -22.65 5.67
C LYS A 35 11.84 -22.02 4.70
N LEU A 36 12.88 -21.36 5.23
CA LEU A 36 13.96 -20.80 4.41
C LEU A 36 14.64 -21.91 3.59
N PRO A 37 14.91 -21.67 2.29
CA PRO A 37 15.55 -22.63 1.42
C PRO A 37 17.04 -22.78 1.79
N HIS A 38 17.63 -23.92 1.41
CA HIS A 38 19.09 -24.06 1.41
C HIS A 38 19.71 -23.09 0.39
N LEU A 39 20.89 -22.53 0.67
CA LEU A 39 21.53 -21.49 -0.16
C LEU A 39 21.73 -21.89 -1.63
N SER A 40 21.92 -23.18 -1.93
CA SER A 40 22.03 -23.66 -3.30
C SER A 40 20.82 -23.32 -4.18
N TYR A 41 19.63 -23.17 -3.60
CA TYR A 41 18.42 -22.76 -4.32
C TYR A 41 18.34 -21.25 -4.60
N CYS A 42 19.26 -20.47 -4.02
CA CYS A 42 19.32 -19.03 -4.15
C CYS A 42 20.41 -18.56 -5.12
N GLU A 43 21.18 -19.46 -5.74
CA GLU A 43 22.31 -19.06 -6.59
C GLU A 43 21.84 -18.33 -7.86
N ASP A 44 20.80 -18.83 -8.53
CA ASP A 44 20.19 -18.13 -9.67
C ASP A 44 19.69 -16.73 -9.28
N LEU A 45 19.17 -16.60 -8.06
CA LEU A 45 18.68 -15.33 -7.52
C LEU A 45 19.84 -14.36 -7.25
N ARG A 46 20.97 -14.87 -6.75
CA ARG A 46 22.18 -14.08 -6.50
C ARG A 46 22.71 -13.42 -7.78
N HIS A 47 22.62 -14.11 -8.91
CA HIS A 47 23.06 -13.59 -10.20
C HIS A 47 22.02 -12.68 -10.89
N SER A 48 20.73 -12.98 -10.75
CA SER A 48 19.66 -12.27 -11.45
C SER A 48 19.12 -11.03 -10.73
N ILE A 49 19.40 -10.87 -9.43
CA ILE A 49 18.89 -9.72 -8.67
C ILE A 49 19.64 -8.43 -9.03
N GLU A 50 18.90 -7.35 -9.26
CA GLU A 50 19.48 -6.03 -9.48
C GLU A 50 20.17 -5.53 -8.21
N LYS A 51 21.44 -5.18 -8.33
CA LYS A 51 22.32 -4.75 -7.22
C LYS A 51 22.24 -3.25 -6.98
N ASN A 52 21.04 -2.76 -6.68
CA ASN A 52 20.80 -1.34 -6.40
C ASN A 52 20.70 -1.10 -4.89
N TYR A 53 21.58 -0.27 -4.32
CA TYR A 53 21.62 0.03 -2.88
C TYR A 53 20.29 0.56 -2.34
N ASN A 54 19.72 1.58 -3.00
CA ASN A 54 18.46 2.20 -2.56
C ASN A 54 17.30 1.18 -2.56
N GLN A 55 17.23 0.32 -3.58
CA GLN A 55 16.17 -0.69 -3.65
C GLN A 55 16.34 -1.81 -2.63
N LEU A 56 17.57 -2.26 -2.36
CA LEU A 56 17.83 -3.42 -1.51
C LEU A 56 17.99 -3.08 -0.04
N CYS A 57 18.62 -1.95 0.30
CA CYS A 57 19.04 -1.61 1.67
C CYS A 57 18.25 -0.46 2.29
N ASP A 58 17.46 0.27 1.50
CA ASP A 58 16.63 1.38 1.98
C ASP A 58 15.13 1.08 1.83
N LYS A 59 14.66 0.90 0.59
CA LYS A 59 13.23 0.70 0.29
C LYS A 59 12.66 -0.64 0.73
N GLN A 60 13.43 -1.72 0.62
CA GLN A 60 12.99 -3.07 1.00
C GLN A 60 13.16 -3.30 2.52
N PRO A 61 12.07 -3.48 3.29
CA PRO A 61 12.13 -3.53 4.75
C PRO A 61 13.06 -4.61 5.33
N ILE A 62 12.98 -5.84 4.82
CA ILE A 62 13.85 -6.94 5.29
C ILE A 62 15.31 -6.68 4.87
N GLY A 63 15.52 -6.17 3.66
CA GLY A 63 16.86 -5.83 3.19
C GLY A 63 17.51 -4.70 4.00
N ARG A 64 16.74 -3.67 4.38
CA ARG A 64 17.17 -2.61 5.29
C ARG A 64 17.53 -3.15 6.68
N LEU A 65 16.72 -4.05 7.24
CA LEU A 65 17.02 -4.68 8.53
C LEU A 65 18.30 -5.52 8.49
N LEU A 66 18.48 -6.34 7.45
CA LEU A 66 19.67 -7.18 7.30
C LEU A 66 20.93 -6.35 7.02
N PHE A 67 20.81 -5.27 6.26
CA PHE A 67 21.92 -4.33 6.05
C PHE A 67 22.31 -3.64 7.35
N ARG A 68 21.35 -3.22 8.18
CA ARG A 68 21.62 -2.65 9.50
C ARG A 68 22.28 -3.66 10.45
N GLN A 69 21.81 -4.90 10.49
CA GLN A 69 22.47 -5.97 11.25
C GLN A 69 23.92 -6.19 10.81
N PHE A 70 24.20 -6.09 9.50
CA PHE A 70 25.56 -6.10 9.00
C PHE A 70 26.37 -4.89 9.48
N CYS A 71 25.82 -3.68 9.38
CA CYS A 71 26.48 -2.46 9.85
C CYS A 71 26.77 -2.50 11.36
N ASP A 72 25.90 -3.10 12.18
CA ASP A 72 26.09 -3.22 13.63
C ASP A 72 27.33 -4.03 14.03
N THR A 73 27.82 -4.91 13.14
CA THR A 73 29.08 -5.65 13.36
C THR A 73 30.35 -4.81 13.18
N ARG A 74 30.19 -3.58 12.69
CA ARG A 74 31.28 -2.70 12.25
C ARG A 74 31.11 -1.31 12.86
N PRO A 75 31.95 -0.88 13.82
CA PRO A 75 31.77 0.38 14.54
C PRO A 75 31.68 1.63 13.64
N ASP A 76 32.42 1.64 12.53
CA ASP A 76 32.39 2.69 11.51
C ASP A 76 31.02 2.81 10.84
N LEU A 77 30.46 1.69 10.39
CA LEU A 77 29.17 1.65 9.72
C LEU A 77 28.01 1.89 10.70
N LYS A 78 28.12 1.37 11.92
CA LYS A 78 27.13 1.58 12.98
C LYS A 78 26.92 3.08 13.26
N THR A 79 28.01 3.84 13.38
CA THR A 79 27.94 5.30 13.59
C THR A 79 27.19 6.02 12.47
N CYS A 80 27.39 5.59 11.22
CA CYS A 80 26.65 6.12 10.07
C CYS A 80 25.14 5.87 10.19
N ILE A 81 24.73 4.67 10.61
CA ILE A 81 23.32 4.31 10.81
C ILE A 81 22.71 5.12 11.97
N GLU A 82 23.42 5.27 13.08
CA GLU A 82 22.98 6.06 14.23
C GLU A 82 22.78 7.54 13.88
N PHE A 83 23.66 8.10 13.02
CA PHE A 83 23.48 9.45 12.49
C PHE A 83 22.18 9.58 11.68
N LEU A 84 21.92 8.66 10.75
CA LEU A 84 20.70 8.67 9.94
C LEU A 84 19.44 8.56 10.82
N ASP A 85 19.48 7.75 11.87
CA ASP A 85 18.36 7.62 12.82
C ASP A 85 18.15 8.89 13.66
N ALA A 86 19.24 9.59 14.02
CA ALA A 86 19.18 10.86 14.73
C ALA A 86 18.57 11.98 13.85
N VAL A 87 18.91 12.01 12.56
CA VAL A 87 18.31 12.95 11.59
C VAL A 87 16.82 12.64 11.40
N ALA A 88 16.44 11.37 11.23
CA ALA A 88 15.02 10.99 11.13
C ALA A 88 14.20 11.42 12.36
N LYS A 89 14.79 11.36 13.56
CA LYS A 89 14.19 11.86 14.80
C LYS A 89 14.07 13.40 14.83
N TYR A 90 15.06 14.11 14.26
CA TYR A 90 15.01 15.57 14.13
C TYR A 90 13.85 16.02 13.24
N GLU A 91 13.63 15.36 12.09
CA GLU A 91 12.60 15.73 11.11
C GLU A 91 11.16 15.68 11.68
N VAL A 92 10.91 14.76 12.61
CA VAL A 92 9.61 14.56 13.25
C VAL A 92 9.47 15.28 14.60
N SER A 93 10.52 15.96 15.07
CA SER A 93 10.50 16.71 16.32
C SER A 93 9.54 17.90 16.23
N SER A 94 8.88 18.23 17.35
CA SER A 94 8.01 19.40 17.45
C SER A 94 8.82 20.69 17.25
N ASP A 95 8.15 21.78 16.85
CA ASP A 95 8.82 23.04 16.53
C ASP A 95 9.60 23.58 17.74
N GLU A 96 9.08 23.40 18.95
CA GLU A 96 9.72 23.84 20.20
C GLU A 96 11.00 23.04 20.52
N LYS A 97 11.03 21.75 20.18
CA LYS A 97 12.15 20.84 20.48
C LYS A 97 13.14 20.69 19.33
N ARG A 98 12.81 21.20 18.15
CA ARG A 98 13.60 20.99 16.93
C ARG A 98 15.00 21.56 17.07
N LYS A 99 15.13 22.78 17.60
CA LYS A 99 16.43 23.44 17.80
C LYS A 99 17.35 22.60 18.69
N ASP A 100 16.87 22.17 19.85
CA ASP A 100 17.62 21.32 20.78
C ASP A 100 17.99 19.96 20.17
N CYS A 101 17.08 19.37 19.38
CA CYS A 101 17.35 18.13 18.68
C CYS A 101 18.45 18.32 17.61
N GLY A 102 18.43 19.42 16.87
CA GLY A 102 19.44 19.74 15.86
C GLY A 102 20.81 20.00 16.47
N LEU A 103 20.86 20.70 17.61
CA LEU A 103 22.10 20.92 18.36
C LEU A 103 22.70 19.60 18.82
N LYS A 104 21.88 18.69 19.36
CA LYS A 104 22.35 17.34 19.74
C LYS A 104 22.94 16.55 18.57
N VAL A 105 22.35 16.65 17.37
CA VAL A 105 22.91 16.02 16.16
C VAL A 105 24.27 16.63 15.83
N LEU A 106 24.38 17.96 15.83
CA LEU A 106 25.63 18.67 15.54
C LEU A 106 26.73 18.34 16.57
N ASP A 107 26.40 18.35 17.85
CA ASP A 107 27.35 18.08 18.93
C ASP A 107 27.83 16.63 18.95
N THR A 108 26.93 15.68 18.70
CA THR A 108 27.26 14.24 18.75
C THR A 108 28.14 13.83 17.57
N TYR A 109 27.87 14.35 16.38
CA TYR A 109 28.47 13.85 15.14
C TYR A 109 29.50 14.79 14.50
N PHE A 110 29.50 16.08 14.84
CA PHE A 110 30.33 17.10 14.18
C PHE A 110 31.13 18.01 15.13
N ALA A 111 31.16 17.72 16.44
CA ALA A 111 32.00 18.47 17.38
C ALA A 111 33.49 18.06 17.28
N ASN A 112 34.39 19.03 17.49
CA ASN A 112 35.85 18.82 17.46
C ASN A 112 36.25 17.73 18.47
N GLY A 113 36.88 16.66 17.99
CA GLY A 113 37.34 15.55 18.82
C GLY A 113 36.33 14.41 19.01
N SER A 114 35.13 14.48 18.41
CA SER A 114 34.28 13.31 18.24
C SER A 114 34.97 12.36 17.24
N ALA A 115 35.39 11.20 17.72
CA ALA A 115 35.86 10.09 16.90
C ALA A 115 34.72 9.42 16.11
N ALA A 116 33.65 10.15 15.74
CA ALA A 116 32.59 9.61 14.91
C ALA A 116 33.16 9.35 13.52
N HIS A 117 33.27 8.07 13.15
CA HIS A 117 33.77 7.58 11.86
C HIS A 117 32.76 7.84 10.72
N LEU A 118 32.18 9.04 10.67
CA LEU A 118 31.39 9.45 9.52
C LEU A 118 32.33 9.63 8.32
N PRO A 119 31.83 9.40 7.08
CA PRO A 119 32.57 9.81 5.89
C PRO A 119 32.88 11.30 5.93
N GLU A 120 33.91 11.73 5.19
CA GLU A 120 34.30 13.14 5.14
C GLU A 120 33.17 13.99 4.54
N ILE A 121 32.39 14.63 5.43
CA ILE A 121 31.33 15.56 5.06
C ILE A 121 31.96 16.95 4.92
N PRO A 122 31.74 17.66 3.81
CA PRO A 122 32.32 18.99 3.59
C PRO A 122 32.00 19.94 4.75
N GLN A 123 33.03 20.61 5.29
CA GLN A 123 32.89 21.50 6.44
C GLN A 123 31.92 22.65 6.17
N ASP A 124 31.84 23.11 4.91
CA ASP A 124 30.89 24.15 4.48
C ASP A 124 29.44 23.70 4.66
N THR A 125 29.11 22.44 4.34
CA THR A 125 27.78 21.87 4.55
C THR A 125 27.41 21.84 6.04
N VAL A 126 28.37 21.48 6.89
CA VAL A 126 28.17 21.47 8.36
C VAL A 126 27.99 22.89 8.90
N ASN A 127 28.77 23.84 8.41
CA ASN A 127 28.67 25.24 8.81
C ASN A 127 27.36 25.88 8.36
N GLU A 128 26.86 25.52 7.17
CA GLU A 128 25.53 25.92 6.69
C GLU A 128 24.43 25.36 7.61
N CYS A 129 24.52 24.08 7.99
CA CYS A 129 23.57 23.48 8.93
C CYS A 129 23.57 24.22 10.28
N LYS A 130 24.74 24.58 10.82
CA LYS A 130 24.85 25.37 12.06
C LYS A 130 24.17 26.73 11.93
N THR A 131 24.46 27.45 10.84
CA THR A 131 23.92 28.79 10.57
C THR A 131 22.40 28.75 10.41
N ARG A 132 21.88 27.82 9.60
CA ARG A 132 20.44 27.66 9.37
C ARG A 132 19.69 27.22 10.62
N LEU A 133 20.29 26.38 11.46
CA LEU A 133 19.69 25.97 12.73
C LEU A 133 19.52 27.15 13.70
N GLU A 134 20.44 28.11 13.69
CA GLU A 134 20.33 29.31 14.53
C GLU A 134 19.26 30.29 14.02
N GLN A 135 19.17 30.46 12.69
CA GLN A 135 18.27 31.42 12.05
C GLN A 135 16.83 30.92 11.96
N ASN A 136 16.63 29.74 11.39
CA ASN A 136 15.31 29.17 11.14
C ASN A 136 15.39 27.63 11.04
N PRO A 137 15.18 26.89 12.15
CA PRO A 137 15.17 25.42 12.16
C PRO A 137 14.12 24.83 11.21
N CYS A 138 14.54 24.51 9.99
CA CYS A 138 13.73 23.84 9.00
C CYS A 138 13.95 22.32 9.05
N LYS A 139 13.02 21.55 8.47
CA LYS A 139 13.01 20.08 8.62
C LYS A 139 14.03 19.40 7.72
N ASP A 140 14.34 20.00 6.58
CA ASP A 140 15.30 19.58 5.55
C ASP A 140 16.76 19.93 5.87
N LEU A 141 17.03 20.41 7.09
CA LEU A 141 18.33 20.96 7.50
C LEU A 141 19.51 20.04 7.20
N PHE A 142 19.39 18.73 7.47
CA PHE A 142 20.48 17.76 7.36
C PHE A 142 20.44 16.93 6.06
N ASN A 143 19.65 17.34 5.05
CA ASN A 143 19.48 16.57 3.82
C ASN A 143 20.81 16.34 3.08
N ASP A 144 21.67 17.36 2.99
CA ASP A 144 22.95 17.24 2.29
C ASP A 144 23.93 16.33 3.06
N CYS A 145 23.98 16.43 4.39
CA CYS A 145 24.76 15.51 5.23
C CYS A 145 24.27 14.06 5.08
N THR A 146 22.95 13.88 5.06
CA THR A 146 22.30 12.57 4.87
C THR A 146 22.68 11.97 3.52
N ARG A 147 22.69 12.78 2.44
CA ARG A 147 23.09 12.35 1.10
C ARG A 147 24.53 11.83 1.08
N VAL A 148 25.48 12.56 1.67
CA VAL A 148 26.89 12.13 1.73
C VAL A 148 27.05 10.78 2.44
N VAL A 149 26.35 10.58 3.55
CA VAL A 149 26.39 9.31 4.30
C VAL A 149 25.77 8.17 3.50
N GLN A 150 24.64 8.42 2.82
CA GLN A 150 24.00 7.42 1.96
C GLN A 150 24.88 7.05 0.76
N ASP A 151 25.55 8.02 0.14
CA ASP A 151 26.47 7.80 -0.98
C ASP A 151 27.65 6.92 -0.54
N TYR A 152 28.24 7.21 0.63
CA TYR A 152 29.28 6.36 1.23
C TYR A 152 28.80 4.92 1.47
N LEU A 153 27.64 4.74 2.11
CA LEU A 153 27.07 3.42 2.39
C LEU A 153 26.76 2.63 1.10
N SER A 154 26.42 3.33 0.01
CA SER A 154 26.12 2.72 -1.29
C SER A 154 27.34 2.16 -2.03
N GLY A 155 28.55 2.54 -1.63
CA GLY A 155 29.81 2.08 -2.23
C GLY A 155 30.39 0.83 -1.56
N ALA A 156 31.62 0.95 -1.05
CA ALA A 156 32.35 -0.17 -0.45
C ALA A 156 31.61 -0.92 0.67
N PRO A 157 30.84 -0.26 1.58
CA PRO A 157 30.03 -0.95 2.58
C PRO A 157 28.96 -1.87 1.95
N PHE A 158 28.29 -1.42 0.89
CA PHE A 158 27.30 -2.23 0.17
C PHE A 158 27.94 -3.41 -0.56
N GLU A 159 29.10 -3.25 -1.18
CA GLU A 159 29.84 -4.38 -1.78
C GLU A 159 30.26 -5.43 -0.74
N ALA A 160 30.68 -4.98 0.45
CA ALA A 160 31.02 -5.88 1.55
C ALA A 160 29.77 -6.61 2.07
N TYR A 161 28.63 -5.92 2.19
CA TYR A 161 27.35 -6.52 2.54
C TYR A 161 26.95 -7.62 1.55
N GLN A 162 27.08 -7.38 0.24
CA GLN A 162 26.75 -8.37 -0.81
C GLN A 162 27.56 -9.67 -0.71
N LYS A 163 28.75 -9.64 -0.11
CA LYS A 163 29.62 -10.80 0.10
C LYS A 163 29.37 -11.48 1.46
N SER A 164 28.53 -10.89 2.31
CA SER A 164 28.28 -11.35 3.68
C SER A 164 27.20 -12.43 3.79
N ILE A 165 27.14 -13.08 4.95
CA ILE A 165 26.05 -14.00 5.30
C ILE A 165 24.69 -13.30 5.39
N TYR A 166 24.65 -12.00 5.68
CA TYR A 166 23.42 -11.22 5.78
C TYR A 166 22.75 -11.07 4.41
N PHE A 167 23.54 -10.84 3.36
CA PHE A 167 23.01 -10.84 1.99
C PHE A 167 22.57 -12.23 1.54
N SER A 168 23.29 -13.28 1.93
CA SER A 168 22.87 -14.66 1.68
C SER A 168 21.52 -14.98 2.35
N ARG A 169 21.32 -14.51 3.58
CA ARG A 169 20.03 -14.55 4.28
C ARG A 169 18.95 -13.73 3.59
N PHE A 170 19.27 -12.54 3.08
CA PHE A 170 18.35 -11.74 2.28
C PHE A 170 17.87 -12.50 1.04
N LEU A 171 18.76 -13.24 0.36
CA LEU A 171 18.40 -14.06 -0.80
C LEU A 171 17.44 -15.20 -0.44
N GLN A 172 17.59 -15.83 0.73
CA GLN A 172 16.63 -16.83 1.21
C GLN A 172 15.23 -16.23 1.42
N TRP A 173 15.15 -15.04 2.03
CA TRP A 173 13.90 -14.29 2.18
C TRP A 173 13.29 -13.90 0.83
N LYS A 174 14.13 -13.45 -0.10
CA LYS A 174 13.71 -13.07 -1.45
C LYS A 174 13.25 -14.28 -2.27
N TRP A 175 13.81 -15.46 -2.02
CA TRP A 175 13.33 -16.72 -2.61
C TRP A 175 11.96 -17.12 -2.08
N LEU A 176 11.70 -16.94 -0.77
CA LEU A 176 10.37 -17.15 -0.17
C LEU A 176 9.34 -16.18 -0.75
N GLU A 177 9.70 -14.91 -0.91
CA GLU A 177 8.85 -13.87 -1.51
C GLU A 177 8.41 -14.26 -2.93
N ARG A 178 9.29 -14.89 -3.72
CA ARG A 178 9.04 -15.29 -5.11
C ARG A 178 8.27 -16.62 -5.26
N GLN A 179 7.86 -17.27 -4.17
CA GLN A 179 7.08 -18.50 -4.28
C GLN A 179 5.68 -18.25 -4.86
N PRO A 180 5.12 -19.20 -5.64
CA PRO A 180 3.81 -19.02 -6.26
C PRO A 180 2.70 -18.74 -5.25
N VAL A 181 1.90 -17.71 -5.53
CA VAL A 181 0.72 -17.35 -4.75
C VAL A 181 -0.51 -18.03 -5.36
N THR A 182 -1.31 -18.71 -4.53
CA THR A 182 -2.53 -19.36 -4.99
C THR A 182 -3.67 -19.11 -4.00
N LYS A 183 -4.89 -19.52 -4.36
CA LYS A 183 -6.03 -19.50 -3.43
C LYS A 183 -5.74 -20.18 -2.09
N ASN A 184 -4.82 -21.15 -2.06
CA ASN A 184 -4.47 -21.92 -0.86
C ASN A 184 -3.59 -21.14 0.12
N THR A 185 -3.03 -20.00 -0.29
CA THR A 185 -2.27 -19.08 0.57
C THR A 185 -3.19 -18.39 1.59
N PHE A 186 -4.48 -18.24 1.27
CA PHE A 186 -5.42 -17.43 2.05
C PHE A 186 -6.54 -18.27 2.68
N ARG A 187 -7.13 -17.74 3.76
CA ARG A 187 -8.49 -18.07 4.22
C ARG A 187 -9.41 -16.91 3.87
N HIS A 188 -10.57 -17.17 3.32
CA HIS A 188 -11.56 -16.14 3.00
C HIS A 188 -12.65 -16.06 4.07
N TYR A 189 -13.15 -14.85 4.28
CA TYR A 189 -14.21 -14.51 5.21
C TYR A 189 -15.35 -13.81 4.47
N ARG A 190 -16.15 -13.00 5.17
CA ARG A 190 -17.32 -12.33 4.60
C ARG A 190 -16.97 -11.34 3.50
N VAL A 191 -17.94 -11.10 2.64
CA VAL A 191 -17.93 -9.98 1.68
C VAL A 191 -18.05 -8.67 2.44
N LEU A 192 -17.21 -7.71 2.08
CA LEU A 192 -17.15 -6.36 2.63
C LEU A 192 -17.90 -5.36 1.72
N GLY A 193 -17.87 -5.60 0.41
CA GLY A 193 -18.51 -4.73 -0.56
C GLY A 193 -18.47 -5.28 -1.98
N LYS A 194 -19.02 -4.50 -2.91
CA LYS A 194 -19.13 -4.82 -4.34
C LYS A 194 -18.47 -3.72 -5.16
N GLY A 195 -17.55 -4.12 -6.05
CA GLY A 195 -16.89 -3.24 -7.00
C GLY A 195 -17.43 -3.42 -8.42
N GLY A 196 -16.88 -2.68 -9.39
CA GLY A 196 -17.36 -2.70 -10.78
C GLY A 196 -17.29 -4.08 -11.46
N PHE A 197 -16.25 -4.86 -11.16
CA PHE A 197 -15.96 -6.16 -11.80
C PHE A 197 -16.19 -7.39 -10.91
N GLY A 198 -16.63 -7.20 -9.67
CA GLY A 198 -16.84 -8.31 -8.73
C GLY A 198 -16.96 -7.84 -7.29
N GLU A 199 -16.53 -8.67 -6.35
CA GLU A 199 -16.70 -8.43 -4.92
C GLU A 199 -15.36 -8.17 -4.21
N VAL A 200 -15.45 -7.54 -3.04
CA VAL A 200 -14.34 -7.41 -2.10
C VAL A 200 -14.70 -8.20 -0.85
N CYS A 201 -13.83 -9.12 -0.42
CA CYS A 201 -14.03 -9.91 0.79
C CYS A 201 -12.81 -9.83 1.71
N ALA A 202 -13.01 -10.01 3.02
CA ALA A 202 -11.88 -10.13 3.93
C ALA A 202 -11.17 -11.47 3.71
N CYS A 203 -9.84 -11.48 3.79
CA CYS A 203 -9.03 -12.69 3.76
C CYS A 203 -7.88 -12.62 4.76
N GLN A 204 -7.27 -13.76 5.06
CA GLN A 204 -6.13 -13.87 5.95
C GLN A 204 -5.06 -14.76 5.35
N VAL A 205 -3.80 -14.32 5.38
CA VAL A 205 -2.67 -15.15 4.98
C VAL A 205 -2.49 -16.27 6.00
N ARG A 206 -2.52 -17.53 5.54
CA ARG A 206 -2.50 -18.69 6.43
C ARG A 206 -1.22 -18.81 7.24
N ALA A 207 -0.09 -18.43 6.65
CA ALA A 207 1.22 -18.57 7.27
C ALA A 207 1.41 -17.52 8.38
N THR A 208 1.17 -16.25 8.08
CA THR A 208 1.48 -15.11 8.95
C THR A 208 0.31 -14.70 9.84
N GLY A 209 -0.92 -15.05 9.47
CA GLY A 209 -2.14 -14.62 10.16
C GLY A 209 -2.56 -13.18 9.83
N LYS A 210 -1.86 -12.46 8.95
CA LYS A 210 -2.19 -11.08 8.59
C LYS A 210 -3.50 -11.01 7.81
N MET A 211 -4.34 -10.05 8.17
CA MET A 211 -5.63 -9.77 7.54
C MET A 211 -5.46 -8.83 6.35
N TYR A 212 -6.24 -9.07 5.30
CA TYR A 212 -6.26 -8.30 4.05
C TYR A 212 -7.67 -8.23 3.46
N ALA A 213 -7.86 -7.32 2.51
CA ALA A 213 -9.03 -7.29 1.63
C ALA A 213 -8.67 -7.93 0.28
N CYS A 214 -9.49 -8.85 -0.21
CA CYS A 214 -9.33 -9.51 -1.51
C CYS A 214 -10.40 -8.97 -2.48
N LYS A 215 -9.99 -8.08 -3.39
CA LYS A 215 -10.80 -7.58 -4.51
C LYS A 215 -10.74 -8.63 -5.63
N LYS A 216 -11.85 -9.33 -5.86
CA LYS A 216 -12.00 -10.35 -6.89
C LYS A 216 -12.63 -9.73 -8.13
N LEU A 217 -11.95 -9.80 -9.26
CA LEU A 217 -12.42 -9.33 -10.56
C LEU A 217 -12.82 -10.55 -11.41
N GLU A 218 -14.11 -10.72 -11.70
CA GLU A 218 -14.63 -11.86 -12.46
C GLU A 218 -14.10 -11.82 -13.91
N LYS A 219 -13.39 -12.87 -14.34
CA LYS A 219 -12.75 -12.94 -15.67
C LYS A 219 -13.75 -12.72 -16.81
N LYS A 220 -14.90 -13.40 -16.75
CA LYS A 220 -15.98 -13.24 -17.75
C LYS A 220 -16.56 -11.83 -17.79
N ARG A 221 -16.60 -11.12 -16.66
CA ARG A 221 -17.13 -9.76 -16.57
C ARG A 221 -16.14 -8.74 -17.11
N ILE A 222 -14.85 -8.93 -16.86
CA ILE A 222 -13.77 -8.14 -17.48
C ILE A 222 -13.91 -8.23 -19.00
N LYS A 223 -13.90 -9.46 -19.55
CA LYS A 223 -14.00 -9.70 -21.00
C LYS A 223 -15.26 -9.10 -21.61
N LYS A 224 -16.42 -9.30 -20.98
CA LYS A 224 -17.70 -8.74 -21.45
C LYS A 224 -17.67 -7.21 -21.55
N ARG A 225 -16.94 -6.54 -20.67
CA ARG A 225 -16.87 -5.07 -20.58
C ARG A 225 -15.61 -4.48 -21.23
N LYS A 226 -14.73 -5.31 -21.80
CA LYS A 226 -13.41 -4.89 -22.32
C LYS A 226 -12.61 -4.13 -21.26
N GLY A 227 -12.60 -4.66 -20.03
CA GLY A 227 -12.02 -4.02 -18.84
C GLY A 227 -10.56 -4.38 -18.55
N GLU A 228 -9.87 -5.06 -19.46
CA GLU A 228 -8.53 -5.62 -19.27
C GLU A 228 -7.50 -4.53 -18.98
N SER A 229 -7.53 -3.44 -19.76
CA SER A 229 -6.63 -2.30 -19.60
C SER A 229 -6.84 -1.60 -18.26
N MET A 230 -8.10 -1.44 -17.83
CA MET A 230 -8.45 -0.83 -16.55
C MET A 230 -7.95 -1.66 -15.36
N ALA A 231 -8.18 -2.98 -15.40
CA ALA A 231 -7.72 -3.88 -14.35
C ALA A 231 -6.19 -3.93 -14.25
N LEU A 232 -5.49 -3.98 -15.39
CA LEU A 232 -4.03 -3.98 -15.42
C LEU A 232 -3.45 -2.63 -14.97
N ASN A 233 -4.09 -1.52 -15.33
CA ASN A 233 -3.71 -0.18 -14.91
C ASN A 233 -3.85 0.00 -13.39
N GLU A 234 -4.99 -0.41 -12.80
CA GLU A 234 -5.18 -0.37 -11.34
C GLU A 234 -4.07 -1.13 -10.63
N LYS A 235 -3.78 -2.35 -11.09
CA LYS A 235 -2.72 -3.20 -10.55
C LYS A 235 -1.35 -2.53 -10.64
N ARG A 236 -0.98 -1.97 -11.80
CA ARG A 236 0.33 -1.33 -12.03
C ARG A 236 0.53 -0.11 -11.15
N ILE A 237 -0.50 0.72 -11.00
CA ILE A 237 -0.45 1.90 -10.14
C ILE A 237 -0.29 1.46 -8.68
N LEU A 238 -1.06 0.50 -8.22
CA LEU A 238 -0.98 -0.02 -6.85
C LEU A 238 0.36 -0.70 -6.51
N GLU A 239 1.05 -1.30 -7.49
CA GLU A 239 2.41 -1.82 -7.28
C GLU A 239 3.46 -0.71 -7.15
N LYS A 240 3.25 0.42 -7.83
CA LYS A 240 4.20 1.54 -7.85
C LYS A 240 4.05 2.44 -6.63
N VAL A 241 2.81 2.67 -6.18
CA VAL A 241 2.52 3.62 -5.09
C VAL A 241 2.86 2.99 -3.74
N ASN A 242 3.82 3.59 -3.05
CA ASN A 242 4.12 3.28 -1.65
C ASN A 242 3.77 4.48 -0.78
N SER A 243 2.47 4.62 -0.45
CA SER A 243 1.96 5.67 0.41
C SER A 243 1.18 5.06 1.57
N ARG A 244 1.31 5.69 2.74
CA ARG A 244 0.50 5.39 3.93
C ARG A 244 -0.96 5.81 3.78
N PHE A 245 -1.25 6.74 2.89
CA PHE A 245 -2.58 7.32 2.66
C PHE A 245 -3.28 6.70 1.45
N VAL A 246 -2.68 5.67 0.84
CA VAL A 246 -3.26 4.88 -0.25
C VAL A 246 -3.24 3.41 0.15
N VAL A 247 -4.26 2.65 -0.22
CA VAL A 247 -4.27 1.20 0.04
C VAL A 247 -3.10 0.53 -0.71
N SER A 248 -2.31 -0.29 -0.01
CA SER A 248 -1.18 -0.99 -0.62
C SER A 248 -1.60 -2.36 -1.14
N LEU A 249 -1.10 -2.74 -2.32
CA LEU A 249 -1.25 -4.08 -2.89
C LEU A 249 -0.14 -5.00 -2.38
N SER A 250 -0.50 -6.12 -1.78
CA SER A 250 0.45 -7.11 -1.25
C SER A 250 0.58 -8.35 -2.14
N TYR A 251 -0.51 -8.78 -2.79
CA TYR A 251 -0.49 -9.96 -3.64
C TYR A 251 -1.40 -9.81 -4.86
N THR A 252 -0.99 -10.40 -5.97
CA THR A 252 -1.82 -10.70 -7.13
C THR A 252 -1.82 -12.19 -7.39
N TYR A 253 -2.99 -12.76 -7.67
CA TYR A 253 -3.11 -14.16 -8.08
C TYR A 253 -4.39 -14.38 -8.88
N GLU A 254 -4.48 -15.53 -9.52
CA GLU A 254 -5.71 -15.93 -10.22
C GLU A 254 -6.35 -17.16 -9.60
N THR A 255 -7.63 -17.29 -9.91
CA THR A 255 -8.42 -18.49 -9.69
C THR A 255 -9.01 -18.93 -11.03
N LYS A 256 -9.80 -20.01 -11.01
CA LYS A 256 -10.56 -20.45 -12.18
C LYS A 256 -11.42 -19.33 -12.77
N ASP A 257 -12.07 -18.54 -11.92
CA ASP A 257 -13.14 -17.62 -12.34
C ASP A 257 -12.81 -16.12 -12.15
N ALA A 258 -11.76 -15.80 -11.41
CA ALA A 258 -11.42 -14.42 -11.05
C ALA A 258 -9.93 -14.13 -10.97
N LEU A 259 -9.55 -12.88 -11.24
CA LEU A 259 -8.28 -12.27 -10.89
C LEU A 259 -8.41 -11.60 -9.51
N CYS A 260 -7.39 -11.68 -8.67
CA CYS A 260 -7.45 -11.23 -7.28
C CYS A 260 -6.36 -10.20 -6.99
N LEU A 261 -6.76 -9.06 -6.42
CA LEU A 261 -5.87 -8.09 -5.79
C LEU A 261 -6.03 -8.22 -4.27
N VAL A 262 -4.94 -8.48 -3.56
CA VAL A 262 -4.92 -8.56 -2.09
C VAL A 262 -4.36 -7.24 -1.56
N LEU A 263 -5.26 -6.43 -1.02
CA LEU A 263 -5.07 -5.04 -0.62
C LEU A 263 -5.09 -4.90 0.89
N THR A 264 -4.48 -3.83 1.40
CA THR A 264 -4.60 -3.40 2.80
C THR A 264 -6.07 -3.44 3.24
N ILE A 265 -6.37 -4.12 4.35
CA ILE A 265 -7.72 -4.17 4.89
C ILE A 265 -8.03 -2.88 5.65
N MET A 266 -9.21 -2.31 5.39
CA MET A 266 -9.68 -1.07 5.99
C MET A 266 -11.01 -1.38 6.73
N ASN A 267 -10.89 -1.78 7.99
CA ASN A 267 -12.01 -2.33 8.77
C ASN A 267 -12.99 -1.27 9.28
N GLY A 268 -12.58 0.00 9.31
CA GLY A 268 -13.40 1.13 9.73
C GLY A 268 -14.49 1.50 8.72
N GLY A 269 -14.55 0.86 7.55
CA GLY A 269 -15.56 1.14 6.51
C GLY A 269 -15.26 2.40 5.71
N ASP A 270 -16.17 2.77 4.80
CA ASP A 270 -16.02 3.92 3.90
C ASP A 270 -16.56 5.23 4.50
N LEU A 271 -16.02 6.38 4.08
CA LEU A 271 -16.47 7.69 4.57
C LEU A 271 -17.94 7.95 4.28
N LYS A 272 -18.52 7.40 3.22
CA LYS A 272 -19.96 7.55 2.96
C LYS A 272 -20.79 6.99 4.11
N PHE A 273 -20.46 5.79 4.61
CA PHE A 273 -21.11 5.21 5.77
C PHE A 273 -20.99 6.14 6.98
N HIS A 274 -19.79 6.65 7.25
CA HIS A 274 -19.56 7.58 8.36
C HIS A 274 -20.38 8.86 8.24
N ILE A 275 -20.41 9.49 7.05
CA ILE A 275 -21.13 10.75 6.82
C ILE A 275 -22.65 10.57 6.96
N TYR A 276 -23.21 9.44 6.49
CA TYR A 276 -24.65 9.33 6.26
C TYR A 276 -25.39 8.38 7.19
N ASN A 277 -24.68 7.50 7.90
CA ASN A 277 -25.25 6.42 8.71
C ASN A 277 -24.85 6.50 10.20
N MET A 278 -23.88 7.33 10.59
CA MET A 278 -23.49 7.53 12.00
C MET A 278 -24.25 8.68 12.68
N GLY A 279 -25.58 8.62 12.64
CA GLY A 279 -26.45 9.61 13.28
C GLY A 279 -26.80 10.79 12.37
N ASN A 280 -26.54 12.02 12.84
CA ASN A 280 -26.81 13.23 12.07
C ASN A 280 -25.79 13.36 10.92
N PRO A 281 -26.22 13.67 9.68
CA PRO A 281 -25.30 13.72 8.57
C PRO A 281 -24.18 14.76 8.72
N GLY A 282 -22.97 14.33 8.38
CA GLY A 282 -21.74 15.12 8.47
C GLY A 282 -20.94 14.87 9.75
N PHE A 283 -19.79 15.53 9.86
CA PHE A 283 -18.85 15.48 10.97
C PHE A 283 -18.73 16.84 11.65
N ASP A 284 -18.13 16.86 12.83
CA ASP A 284 -17.51 18.08 13.33
C ASP A 284 -16.34 18.51 12.43
N GLU A 285 -15.99 19.80 12.53
CA GLU A 285 -14.95 20.39 11.69
C GLU A 285 -13.57 19.79 11.99
N GLU A 286 -13.27 19.45 13.25
CA GLU A 286 -11.99 18.85 13.65
C GLU A 286 -11.74 17.52 12.92
N ARG A 287 -12.72 16.62 12.89
CA ARG A 287 -12.65 15.35 12.17
C ARG A 287 -12.56 15.55 10.67
N ALA A 288 -13.35 16.46 10.11
CA ALA A 288 -13.29 16.76 8.67
C ALA A 288 -11.92 17.31 8.25
N VAL A 289 -11.32 18.21 9.05
CA VAL A 289 -10.00 18.80 8.81
C VAL A 289 -8.89 17.76 8.93
N PHE A 290 -8.97 16.86 9.92
CA PHE A 290 -8.00 15.77 10.06
C PHE A 290 -7.99 14.86 8.83
N TYR A 291 -9.16 14.38 8.38
CA TYR A 291 -9.24 13.56 7.17
C TYR A 291 -8.84 14.33 5.91
N ALA A 292 -9.19 15.61 5.80
CA ALA A 292 -8.75 16.45 4.68
C ALA A 292 -7.21 16.59 4.62
N ALA A 293 -6.55 16.68 5.77
CA ALA A 293 -5.09 16.72 5.84
C ALA A 293 -4.47 15.38 5.38
N GLU A 294 -5.02 14.24 5.78
CA GLU A 294 -4.57 12.93 5.32
C GLU A 294 -4.81 12.74 3.82
N LEU A 295 -5.97 13.18 3.30
CA LEU A 295 -6.26 13.17 1.86
C LEU A 295 -5.28 14.04 1.08
N CYS A 296 -4.95 15.23 1.61
CA CYS A 296 -3.97 16.12 0.99
C CYS A 296 -2.61 15.43 0.82
N CYS A 297 -2.12 14.74 1.86
CA CYS A 297 -0.90 13.94 1.76
C CYS A 297 -1.02 12.77 0.77
N GLY A 298 -2.15 12.06 0.76
CA GLY A 298 -2.37 10.96 -0.20
C GLY A 298 -2.40 11.43 -1.66
N LEU A 299 -3.03 12.58 -1.92
CA LEU A 299 -3.01 13.20 -3.24
C LEU A 299 -1.60 13.67 -3.62
N GLU A 300 -0.86 14.29 -2.69
CA GLU A 300 0.53 14.68 -2.94
C GLU A 300 1.41 13.48 -3.30
N ASP A 301 1.27 12.35 -2.59
CA ASP A 301 2.04 11.14 -2.89
C ASP A 301 1.72 10.58 -4.29
N LEU A 302 0.45 10.60 -4.71
CA LEU A 302 0.05 10.22 -6.07
C LEU A 302 0.61 11.19 -7.11
N HIS A 303 0.48 12.50 -6.88
CA HIS A 303 0.94 13.54 -7.80
C HIS A 303 2.47 13.56 -7.94
N ARG A 304 3.21 13.25 -6.88
CA ARG A 304 4.68 13.08 -6.90
C ARG A 304 5.10 11.94 -7.83
N GLU A 305 4.30 10.87 -7.89
CA GLU A 305 4.45 9.77 -8.83
C GLU A 305 3.84 10.04 -10.22
N ARG A 306 3.41 11.30 -10.44
CA ARG A 306 2.75 11.79 -11.65
C ARG A 306 1.42 11.08 -11.94
N ILE A 307 0.71 10.64 -10.92
CA ILE A 307 -0.58 9.95 -11.05
C ILE A 307 -1.72 10.90 -10.67
N VAL A 308 -2.69 11.10 -11.57
CA VAL A 308 -3.96 11.75 -11.24
C VAL A 308 -4.99 10.68 -10.85
N TYR A 309 -5.74 10.91 -9.77
CA TYR A 309 -6.66 9.92 -9.20
C TYR A 309 -8.04 9.90 -9.86
N ARG A 310 -8.65 11.07 -10.08
CA ARG A 310 -9.90 11.31 -10.86
C ARG A 310 -11.21 10.75 -10.29
N ASP A 311 -11.22 10.09 -9.13
CA ASP A 311 -12.44 9.54 -8.54
C ASP A 311 -12.54 9.75 -7.02
N LEU A 312 -12.14 10.93 -6.55
CA LEU A 312 -12.23 11.30 -5.13
C LEU A 312 -13.70 11.52 -4.72
N LYS A 313 -14.19 10.65 -3.85
CA LYS A 313 -15.56 10.62 -3.32
C LYS A 313 -15.63 9.81 -2.02
N PRO A 314 -16.69 9.96 -1.19
CA PRO A 314 -16.73 9.34 0.12
C PRO A 314 -16.67 7.80 0.10
N GLU A 315 -17.19 7.16 -0.95
CA GLU A 315 -17.13 5.69 -1.10
C GLU A 315 -15.71 5.13 -1.23
N ASN A 316 -14.78 5.93 -1.74
CA ASN A 316 -13.42 5.47 -2.05
C ASN A 316 -12.41 5.79 -0.94
N ILE A 317 -12.84 6.46 0.13
CA ILE A 317 -11.99 6.76 1.28
C ILE A 317 -12.37 5.82 2.42
N LEU A 318 -11.42 4.98 2.84
CA LEU A 318 -11.67 3.92 3.81
C LEU A 318 -10.91 4.17 5.10
N LEU A 319 -11.45 3.77 6.24
CA LEU A 319 -10.83 3.90 7.56
C LEU A 319 -10.20 2.57 8.02
N ASP A 320 -9.04 2.64 8.67
CA ASP A 320 -8.43 1.49 9.35
C ASP A 320 -8.94 1.35 10.78
N ASP A 321 -8.41 0.36 11.52
CA ASP A 321 -8.79 0.11 12.92
C ASP A 321 -8.36 1.22 13.89
N CYS A 322 -7.41 2.07 13.49
CA CYS A 322 -6.89 3.18 14.28
C CYS A 322 -7.61 4.51 13.96
N GLY A 323 -8.49 4.52 12.95
CA GLY A 323 -9.24 5.71 12.53
C GLY A 323 -8.54 6.56 11.48
N HIS A 324 -7.39 6.13 10.95
CA HIS A 324 -6.73 6.78 9.82
C HIS A 324 -7.38 6.39 8.50
N ILE A 325 -7.37 7.31 7.53
CA ILE A 325 -7.97 7.07 6.21
C ILE A 325 -6.94 6.68 5.15
N ARG A 326 -7.42 5.96 4.14
CA ARG A 326 -6.68 5.73 2.88
C ARG A 326 -7.58 5.86 1.65
N ILE A 327 -7.01 6.40 0.58
CA ILE A 327 -7.58 6.39 -0.76
C ILE A 327 -7.56 4.95 -1.29
N SER A 328 -8.66 4.51 -1.87
CA SER A 328 -8.85 3.17 -2.45
C SER A 328 -9.40 3.25 -3.88
N ASP A 329 -9.55 2.10 -4.56
CA ASP A 329 -10.08 1.99 -5.93
C ASP A 329 -9.41 2.91 -6.98
N LEU A 330 -8.24 2.51 -7.46
CA LEU A 330 -7.43 3.29 -8.42
C LEU A 330 -7.76 2.94 -9.88
N GLY A 331 -8.94 2.35 -10.14
CA GLY A 331 -9.35 1.93 -11.48
C GLY A 331 -9.43 3.06 -12.51
N LEU A 332 -9.72 4.29 -12.07
CA LEU A 332 -9.75 5.47 -12.92
C LEU A 332 -8.47 6.32 -12.86
N ALA A 333 -7.50 5.97 -12.02
CA ALA A 333 -6.26 6.74 -11.93
C ALA A 333 -5.42 6.57 -13.20
N VAL A 334 -4.65 7.58 -13.58
CA VAL A 334 -3.76 7.53 -14.75
C VAL A 334 -2.43 8.20 -14.41
N GLN A 335 -1.33 7.57 -14.84
CA GLN A 335 -0.02 8.19 -14.81
C GLN A 335 0.14 9.14 -16.02
N ILE A 336 0.46 10.40 -15.75
CA ILE A 336 0.66 11.45 -16.76
C ILE A 336 2.15 11.61 -17.02
N PRO A 337 2.64 11.43 -18.25
CA PRO A 337 4.04 11.70 -18.58
C PRO A 337 4.44 13.14 -18.22
N GLU A 338 5.74 13.36 -18.00
CA GLU A 338 6.25 14.69 -17.69
C GLU A 338 6.04 15.65 -18.88
N GLY A 339 5.60 16.88 -18.60
CA GLY A 339 5.27 17.87 -19.63
C GLY A 339 3.96 17.60 -20.39
N GLU A 340 3.28 16.48 -20.16
CA GLU A 340 2.05 16.12 -20.85
C GLU A 340 0.77 16.40 -20.02
N THR A 341 -0.38 16.33 -20.71
CA THR A 341 -1.72 16.44 -20.14
C THR A 341 -2.57 15.26 -20.62
N VAL A 342 -3.63 14.94 -19.87
CA VAL A 342 -4.60 13.92 -20.28
C VAL A 342 -5.94 14.56 -20.59
N ARG A 343 -6.74 13.89 -21.41
CA ARG A 343 -8.13 14.27 -21.71
C ARG A 343 -9.04 13.07 -21.54
N GLY A 344 -10.21 13.30 -20.94
CA GLY A 344 -11.23 12.27 -20.82
C GLY A 344 -12.25 12.59 -19.74
N ARG A 345 -13.54 12.47 -20.09
CA ARG A 345 -14.67 12.63 -19.18
C ARG A 345 -14.90 11.35 -18.38
N VAL A 346 -14.15 11.19 -17.29
CA VAL A 346 -14.25 10.06 -16.35
C VAL A 346 -14.39 10.56 -14.92
N GLY A 347 -14.98 9.75 -14.06
CA GLY A 347 -15.23 10.06 -12.66
C GLY A 347 -16.71 9.95 -12.30
N THR A 348 -17.02 10.25 -11.03
CA THR A 348 -18.38 10.15 -10.50
C THR A 348 -19.13 11.47 -10.66
N VAL A 349 -20.39 11.39 -11.14
CA VAL A 349 -21.26 12.56 -11.34
C VAL A 349 -21.43 13.32 -10.02
N GLY A 350 -21.22 14.64 -10.07
CA GLY A 350 -21.23 15.53 -8.90
C GLY A 350 -19.85 15.76 -8.27
N TYR A 351 -18.86 14.92 -8.59
CA TYR A 351 -17.46 15.05 -8.15
C TYR A 351 -16.50 15.36 -9.30
N MET A 352 -16.92 15.18 -10.54
CA MET A 352 -16.14 15.60 -11.72
C MET A 352 -15.98 17.12 -11.76
N ALA A 353 -14.74 17.59 -11.88
CA ALA A 353 -14.43 19.01 -11.98
C ALA A 353 -14.94 19.64 -13.29
N PRO A 354 -15.15 20.97 -13.36
CA PRO A 354 -15.65 21.65 -14.56
C PRO A 354 -14.87 21.35 -15.83
N GLU A 355 -13.53 21.32 -15.77
CA GLU A 355 -12.67 21.01 -16.91
C GLU A 355 -12.86 19.57 -17.44
N ILE A 356 -13.21 18.61 -16.56
CA ILE A 356 -13.57 17.24 -16.95
C ILE A 356 -14.90 17.24 -17.70
N LEU A 357 -15.87 18.00 -17.21
CA LEU A 357 -17.21 18.11 -17.82
C LEU A 357 -17.20 18.91 -19.13
N ASN A 358 -16.23 19.79 -19.32
CA ASN A 358 -15.98 20.50 -20.57
C ASN A 358 -15.10 19.71 -21.55
N ASN A 359 -14.61 18.54 -21.13
CA ASN A 359 -13.71 17.70 -21.92
C ASN A 359 -12.41 18.43 -22.32
N GLU A 360 -11.93 19.29 -21.43
CA GLU A 360 -10.66 19.99 -21.55
C GLU A 360 -9.50 19.05 -21.20
N SER A 361 -8.27 19.46 -21.51
CA SER A 361 -7.08 18.74 -21.09
C SER A 361 -6.66 19.19 -19.69
N TYR A 362 -6.21 18.26 -18.85
CA TYR A 362 -5.91 18.52 -17.45
C TYR A 362 -4.71 17.70 -16.96
N THR A 363 -4.18 18.10 -15.81
CA THR A 363 -3.16 17.35 -15.05
C THR A 363 -3.75 16.86 -13.73
N PHE A 364 -3.51 17.55 -12.62
CA PHE A 364 -3.88 17.15 -11.27
C PHE A 364 -5.04 17.96 -10.68
N SER A 365 -5.47 19.02 -11.38
CA SER A 365 -6.55 19.92 -10.94
C SER A 365 -7.86 19.23 -10.56
N PRO A 366 -8.29 18.09 -11.16
CA PRO A 366 -9.52 17.43 -10.76
C PRO A 366 -9.48 16.84 -9.35
N ASP A 367 -8.30 16.47 -8.85
CA ASP A 367 -8.15 15.86 -7.53
C ASP A 367 -8.32 16.91 -6.43
N TRP A 368 -7.81 18.13 -6.63
CA TRP A 368 -8.01 19.25 -5.71
C TRP A 368 -9.46 19.72 -5.65
N TRP A 369 -10.15 19.70 -6.79
CA TRP A 369 -11.61 19.89 -6.83
C TRP A 369 -12.33 18.81 -6.01
N GLY A 370 -11.97 17.54 -6.21
CA GLY A 370 -12.51 16.43 -5.44
C GLY A 370 -12.29 16.59 -3.93
N LEU A 371 -11.13 17.11 -3.51
CA LEU A 371 -10.85 17.41 -2.10
C LEU A 371 -11.81 18.48 -1.57
N GLY A 372 -12.06 19.54 -2.34
CA GLY A 372 -13.05 20.57 -2.01
C GLY A 372 -14.47 20.00 -1.85
N CYS A 373 -14.88 19.10 -2.76
CA CYS A 373 -16.16 18.39 -2.65
C CYS A 373 -16.24 17.54 -1.37
N LEU A 374 -15.17 16.84 -1.01
CA LEU A 374 -15.13 16.00 0.19
C LEU A 374 -15.16 16.81 1.48
N ILE A 375 -14.38 17.89 1.60
CA ILE A 375 -14.41 18.76 2.78
C ILE A 375 -15.82 19.31 2.97
N TYR A 376 -16.44 19.80 1.89
CA TYR A 376 -17.81 20.29 1.92
C TYR A 376 -18.78 19.21 2.41
N GLU A 377 -18.72 18.01 1.82
CA GLU A 377 -19.66 16.94 2.12
C GLU A 377 -19.49 16.37 3.54
N MET A 378 -18.25 16.30 4.03
CA MET A 378 -17.95 15.92 5.41
C MET A 378 -18.57 16.90 6.41
N ILE A 379 -18.47 18.22 6.20
CA ILE A 379 -19.01 19.21 7.15
C ILE A 379 -20.53 19.36 6.97
N GLN A 380 -21.00 19.56 5.74
CA GLN A 380 -22.41 19.84 5.47
C GLN A 380 -23.29 18.60 5.72
N GLY A 381 -22.77 17.39 5.43
CA GLY A 381 -23.53 16.14 5.41
C GLY A 381 -24.32 15.92 4.11
N GLN A 382 -23.96 16.62 3.03
CA GLN A 382 -24.51 16.45 1.68
C GLN A 382 -23.52 16.97 0.62
N SER A 383 -23.61 16.47 -0.61
CA SER A 383 -22.79 16.95 -1.74
C SER A 383 -23.11 18.41 -2.11
N PRO A 384 -22.12 19.21 -2.55
CA PRO A 384 -22.32 20.63 -2.88
C PRO A 384 -23.29 20.88 -4.03
N PHE A 385 -23.38 19.95 -5.01
CA PHE A 385 -24.18 20.14 -6.22
C PHE A 385 -25.37 19.18 -6.33
N ARG A 386 -25.54 18.28 -5.36
CA ARG A 386 -26.60 17.27 -5.37
C ARG A 386 -27.16 17.00 -3.98
N LYS A 387 -28.45 17.22 -3.80
CA LYS A 387 -29.13 16.91 -2.53
C LYS A 387 -29.31 15.40 -2.37
N ARG A 388 -29.31 14.93 -1.12
CA ARG A 388 -29.52 13.51 -0.80
C ARG A 388 -30.91 13.06 -1.28
N LYS A 389 -30.97 11.90 -1.93
CA LYS A 389 -32.20 11.31 -2.54
C LYS A 389 -32.85 12.17 -3.65
N GLU A 390 -32.17 13.22 -4.12
CA GLU A 390 -32.64 14.04 -5.23
C GLU A 390 -32.59 13.25 -6.54
N LYS A 391 -33.74 13.19 -7.23
CA LYS A 391 -33.87 12.61 -8.57
C LYS A 391 -33.77 13.73 -9.61
N VAL A 392 -32.55 14.03 -10.03
CA VAL A 392 -32.24 15.01 -11.07
C VAL A 392 -31.54 14.37 -12.26
N LYS A 393 -31.76 14.94 -13.45
CA LYS A 393 -31.08 14.51 -14.67
C LYS A 393 -29.59 14.83 -14.56
N LEU A 394 -28.74 13.98 -15.14
CA LEU A 394 -27.28 14.16 -15.11
C LEU A 394 -26.85 15.53 -15.64
N ASN A 395 -27.45 15.99 -16.74
CA ASN A 395 -27.13 17.28 -17.35
C ASN A 395 -27.43 18.48 -16.42
N GLU A 396 -28.40 18.36 -15.51
CA GLU A 396 -28.68 19.41 -14.53
C GLU A 396 -27.59 19.45 -13.45
N ILE A 397 -27.11 18.29 -12.97
CA ILE A 397 -25.97 18.26 -12.04
C ILE A 397 -24.73 18.85 -12.72
N ASP A 398 -24.47 18.48 -13.99
CA ASP A 398 -23.36 19.03 -14.75
C ASP A 398 -23.46 20.56 -14.91
N ARG A 399 -24.66 21.10 -15.15
CA ARG A 399 -24.91 22.56 -15.18
C ARG A 399 -24.58 23.21 -13.84
N ARG A 400 -25.09 22.65 -12.73
CA ARG A 400 -24.83 23.17 -11.37
C ARG A 400 -23.33 23.19 -11.06
N VAL A 401 -22.59 22.15 -11.42
CA VAL A 401 -21.14 22.09 -11.22
C VAL A 401 -20.42 23.20 -11.99
N LYS A 402 -20.89 23.56 -13.19
CA LYS A 402 -20.27 24.58 -14.05
C LYS A 402 -20.65 26.01 -13.68
N GLU A 403 -21.90 26.23 -13.27
CA GLU A 403 -22.50 27.57 -13.20
C GLU A 403 -22.85 28.00 -11.77
N ASP A 404 -23.28 27.08 -10.92
CA ASP A 404 -23.79 27.43 -9.60
C ASP A 404 -22.62 27.56 -8.59
N GLN A 405 -22.74 28.55 -7.71
CA GLN A 405 -21.85 28.68 -6.54
C GLN A 405 -22.39 27.80 -5.40
N GLU A 406 -21.48 27.15 -4.68
CA GLU A 406 -21.86 26.33 -3.53
C GLU A 406 -22.34 27.19 -2.35
N VAL A 407 -23.31 26.67 -1.61
CA VAL A 407 -23.94 27.37 -0.47
C VAL A 407 -23.49 26.73 0.83
N TYR A 408 -23.08 27.54 1.80
CA TYR A 408 -22.54 27.09 3.08
C TYR A 408 -23.55 27.34 4.20
N SER A 409 -23.84 26.32 5.01
CA SER A 409 -24.63 26.49 6.24
C SER A 409 -23.80 27.07 7.39
N ASP A 410 -24.45 27.26 8.54
CA ASP A 410 -23.85 27.65 9.81
C ASP A 410 -22.86 26.61 10.37
N LYS A 411 -22.81 25.40 9.81
CA LYS A 411 -21.84 24.36 10.17
C LYS A 411 -20.39 24.71 9.81
N PHE A 412 -20.14 25.66 8.93
CA PHE A 412 -18.80 26.00 8.46
C PHE A 412 -18.23 27.21 9.18
N SER A 413 -17.02 27.09 9.71
CA SER A 413 -16.18 28.25 10.06
C SER A 413 -15.83 29.08 8.81
N GLU A 414 -15.34 30.30 9.02
CA GLU A 414 -14.88 31.14 7.91
C GLU A 414 -13.66 30.53 7.21
N GLU A 415 -12.77 29.88 7.95
CA GLU A 415 -11.65 29.13 7.39
C GLU A 415 -12.12 27.91 6.58
N ALA A 416 -13.14 27.18 7.03
CA ALA A 416 -13.70 26.05 6.30
C ALA A 416 -14.40 26.50 5.00
N LYS A 417 -15.15 27.61 5.03
CA LYS A 417 -15.72 28.23 3.82
C LYS A 417 -14.61 28.66 2.86
N SER A 418 -13.56 29.29 3.38
CA SER A 418 -12.43 29.77 2.60
C SER A 418 -11.76 28.64 1.82
N ILE A 419 -11.35 27.56 2.50
CA ILE A 419 -10.66 26.46 1.81
C ILE A 419 -11.57 25.77 0.77
N CYS A 420 -12.86 25.57 1.08
CA CYS A 420 -13.79 24.99 0.13
C CYS A 420 -13.94 25.86 -1.11
N ARG A 421 -14.11 27.19 -0.98
CA ARG A 421 -14.21 28.11 -2.14
C ARG A 421 -12.95 28.09 -2.98
N MET A 422 -11.77 28.08 -2.36
CA MET A 422 -10.49 28.07 -3.06
C MET A 422 -10.24 26.75 -3.81
N LEU A 423 -10.68 25.60 -3.27
CA LEU A 423 -10.60 24.30 -3.94
C LEU A 423 -11.72 24.08 -4.97
N LEU A 424 -12.90 24.68 -4.77
CA LEU A 424 -14.05 24.63 -5.67
C LEU A 424 -14.10 25.80 -6.67
N ALA A 425 -12.97 26.50 -6.84
CA ALA A 425 -12.79 27.46 -7.92
C ALA A 425 -12.99 26.75 -9.27
N LYS A 426 -13.88 27.32 -10.09
CA LYS A 426 -14.33 26.68 -11.34
C LYS A 426 -13.22 26.69 -12.39
N ASP A 427 -12.45 27.79 -12.47
CA ASP A 427 -11.23 27.84 -13.27
C ASP A 427 -10.09 27.10 -12.55
N PRO A 428 -9.51 26.04 -13.15
CA PRO A 428 -8.38 25.32 -12.57
C PRO A 428 -7.13 26.20 -12.37
N LYS A 429 -6.96 27.32 -13.08
CA LYS A 429 -5.82 28.24 -12.91
C LYS A 429 -5.89 29.05 -11.61
N GLU A 430 -7.09 29.26 -11.09
CA GLU A 430 -7.33 29.97 -9.82
C GLU A 430 -7.50 29.00 -8.65
N ARG A 431 -7.59 27.69 -8.93
CA ARG A 431 -7.87 26.67 -7.93
C ARG A 431 -6.64 26.39 -7.06
N LEU A 432 -6.85 26.39 -5.75
CA LEU A 432 -5.81 26.05 -4.78
C LEU A 432 -5.25 24.64 -5.04
N GLY A 433 -3.93 24.51 -4.96
CA GLY A 433 -3.21 23.28 -5.30
C GLY A 433 -2.85 23.13 -6.78
N CYS A 434 -3.39 23.96 -7.66
CA CYS A 434 -3.06 23.96 -9.10
C CYS A 434 -2.01 25.02 -9.48
N THR A 435 -1.73 25.96 -8.57
CA THR A 435 -0.68 26.99 -8.71
C THR A 435 0.67 26.43 -8.27
N GLY A 436 1.77 27.16 -8.53
CA GLY A 436 3.16 26.65 -8.49
C GLY A 436 3.61 25.87 -7.25
N ASP A 437 2.98 26.10 -6.09
CA ASP A 437 3.34 25.44 -4.83
C ASP A 437 2.59 24.11 -4.58
N GLY A 438 1.65 23.73 -5.45
CA GLY A 438 0.94 22.46 -5.39
C GLY A 438 0.31 22.16 -4.02
N ALA A 439 0.57 20.96 -3.48
CA ALA A 439 0.09 20.55 -2.16
C ALA A 439 0.62 21.47 -1.03
N ALA A 440 1.78 22.13 -1.19
CA ALA A 440 2.32 23.01 -0.16
C ALA A 440 1.41 24.22 0.09
N ALA A 441 0.82 24.80 -0.96
CA ALA A 441 -0.17 25.87 -0.81
C ALA A 441 -1.42 25.41 -0.05
N VAL A 442 -1.89 24.19 -0.32
CA VAL A 442 -3.03 23.60 0.40
C VAL A 442 -2.69 23.42 1.89
N LYS A 443 -1.52 22.85 2.19
CA LYS A 443 -1.04 22.61 3.55
C LYS A 443 -0.82 23.90 4.36
N GLN A 444 -0.53 25.02 3.71
CA GLN A 444 -0.33 26.33 4.33
C GLN A 444 -1.64 27.07 4.64
N HIS A 445 -2.79 26.59 4.15
CA HIS A 445 -4.07 27.24 4.41
C HIS A 445 -4.37 27.31 5.93
N PRO A 446 -4.88 28.44 6.47
CA PRO A 446 -5.10 28.63 7.91
C PRO A 446 -5.94 27.57 8.62
N ILE A 447 -6.82 26.86 7.90
CA ILE A 447 -7.59 25.74 8.46
C ILE A 447 -6.69 24.62 9.04
N PHE A 448 -5.49 24.43 8.48
CA PHE A 448 -4.53 23.41 8.91
C PHE A 448 -3.49 23.94 9.90
N LYS A 449 -3.66 25.14 10.48
CA LYS A 449 -2.68 25.77 11.39
C LYS A 449 -2.26 24.89 12.57
N ASN A 450 -3.14 23.99 13.02
CA ASN A 450 -2.89 23.07 14.14
C ASN A 450 -2.38 21.68 13.69
N ILE A 451 -2.22 21.43 12.39
CA ILE A 451 -1.77 20.15 11.84
C ILE A 451 -0.28 20.21 11.50
N ASN A 452 0.54 19.45 12.22
CA ASN A 452 1.91 19.21 11.82
C ASN A 452 1.98 18.09 10.79
N PHE A 453 2.02 18.43 9.50
CA PHE A 453 2.02 17.47 8.40
C PHE A 453 3.15 16.44 8.44
N LYS A 454 4.34 16.74 8.97
CA LYS A 454 5.40 15.72 9.10
C LYS A 454 5.07 14.68 10.16
N ARG A 455 4.46 15.11 11.27
CA ARG A 455 3.98 14.18 12.29
C ARG A 455 2.79 13.37 11.79
N LEU A 456 1.91 13.97 10.98
CA LEU A 456 0.83 13.24 10.29
C LEU A 456 1.39 12.17 9.34
N GLU A 457 2.32 12.57 8.46
CA GLU A 457 3.06 11.67 7.55
C GLU A 457 3.82 10.56 8.29
N ALA A 458 4.20 10.78 9.55
CA ALA A 458 4.90 9.82 10.40
C ALA A 458 3.99 8.98 11.33
N ASN A 459 2.66 9.08 11.23
CA ASN A 459 1.69 8.39 12.10
C ASN A 459 1.72 8.83 13.57
N MET A 460 2.10 10.08 13.85
CA MET A 460 2.32 10.57 15.21
C MET A 460 1.21 11.51 15.71
N LEU A 461 0.12 11.65 14.94
CA LEU A 461 -1.08 12.38 15.34
C LEU A 461 -2.20 11.36 15.53
N GLU A 462 -2.88 11.43 16.66
CA GLU A 462 -4.03 10.56 16.96
C GLU A 462 -5.26 11.05 16.20
N PRO A 463 -6.00 10.16 15.50
CA PRO A 463 -7.25 10.53 14.85
C PRO A 463 -8.32 10.94 15.88
N PRO A 464 -9.17 11.94 15.55
CA PRO A 464 -10.23 12.40 16.45
C PRO A 464 -11.40 11.40 16.57
N PHE A 465 -11.43 10.35 15.74
CA PHE A 465 -12.42 9.29 15.79
C PHE A 465 -11.76 7.93 15.67
N LEU A 466 -12.03 7.06 16.64
CA LEU A 466 -11.58 5.68 16.67
C LEU A 466 -12.77 4.73 16.39
N PRO A 467 -12.73 3.91 15.32
CA PRO A 467 -13.76 2.91 15.07
C PRO A 467 -13.87 1.87 16.19
N ASP A 468 -15.07 1.39 16.49
CA ASP A 468 -15.29 0.30 17.46
C ASP A 468 -14.76 -1.02 16.87
N PRO A 469 -13.79 -1.68 17.53
CA PRO A 469 -13.22 -2.95 17.06
C PRO A 469 -14.25 -4.10 17.02
N ARG A 470 -15.37 -3.98 17.74
CA ARG A 470 -16.47 -4.96 17.75
C ARG A 470 -17.52 -4.69 16.68
N ALA A 471 -17.47 -3.54 16.03
CA ALA A 471 -18.38 -3.18 14.96
C ALA A 471 -17.85 -3.63 13.59
N VAL A 472 -18.79 -3.89 12.68
CA VAL A 472 -18.51 -4.14 11.26
C VAL A 472 -19.16 -3.01 10.46
N TYR A 473 -18.34 -2.12 9.93
CA TYR A 473 -18.77 -0.90 9.23
C TYR A 473 -19.06 -1.16 7.74
N CYS A 474 -19.93 -2.13 7.46
CA CYS A 474 -20.41 -2.37 6.09
C CYS A 474 -21.86 -2.89 6.09
N LYS A 475 -22.47 -2.93 4.91
CA LYS A 475 -23.83 -3.47 4.75
C LYS A 475 -23.87 -4.96 5.08
N ASP A 476 -25.05 -5.45 5.48
CA ASP A 476 -25.29 -6.88 5.67
C ASP A 476 -25.01 -7.67 4.39
N VAL A 477 -24.52 -8.91 4.52
CA VAL A 477 -24.07 -9.73 3.37
C VAL A 477 -25.18 -9.87 2.31
N LEU A 478 -26.44 -9.96 2.74
CA LEU A 478 -27.60 -10.11 1.86
C LEU A 478 -28.02 -8.79 1.19
N ASP A 479 -27.68 -7.65 1.77
CA ASP A 479 -27.94 -6.31 1.20
C ASP A 479 -26.87 -5.88 0.18
N ILE A 480 -25.77 -6.65 0.10
CA ILE A 480 -24.77 -6.48 -0.94
C ILE A 480 -25.32 -7.13 -2.21
N GLU A 481 -25.82 -6.30 -3.11
CA GLU A 481 -26.43 -6.75 -4.38
C GLU A 481 -25.57 -7.80 -5.09
N GLN A 482 -26.13 -8.96 -5.40
CA GLN A 482 -25.43 -9.95 -6.20
C GLN A 482 -25.35 -9.53 -7.67
N PHE A 483 -24.28 -9.93 -8.34
CA PHE A 483 -24.19 -9.77 -9.77
C PHE A 483 -24.98 -10.86 -10.50
N SER A 484 -25.64 -10.49 -11.60
CA SER A 484 -26.14 -11.47 -12.55
C SER A 484 -24.97 -12.25 -13.18
N THR A 485 -25.14 -13.56 -13.29
CA THR A 485 -24.15 -14.44 -13.91
C THR A 485 -23.94 -14.05 -15.37
N VAL A 486 -22.68 -13.93 -15.80
CA VAL A 486 -22.33 -13.63 -17.18
C VAL A 486 -22.48 -14.89 -18.04
N LYS A 487 -23.51 -14.92 -18.89
CA LYS A 487 -23.75 -15.98 -19.89
C LYS A 487 -23.19 -15.57 -21.27
N GLY A 488 -22.85 -16.55 -22.10
CA GLY A 488 -22.43 -16.33 -23.50
C GLY A 488 -21.02 -15.78 -23.67
N VAL A 489 -20.17 -15.84 -22.64
CA VAL A 489 -18.77 -15.41 -22.71
C VAL A 489 -17.89 -16.62 -22.44
N ASN A 490 -17.07 -16.97 -23.44
CA ASN A 490 -16.05 -18.01 -23.34
C ASN A 490 -14.69 -17.35 -23.18
N LEU A 491 -13.89 -17.91 -22.28
CA LEU A 491 -12.49 -17.53 -22.13
C LEU A 491 -11.68 -18.34 -23.13
N ASP A 492 -10.72 -17.71 -23.79
CA ASP A 492 -9.85 -18.31 -24.81
C ASP A 492 -8.39 -17.95 -24.54
N THR A 493 -7.47 -18.50 -25.34
CA THR A 493 -6.02 -18.36 -25.13
C THR A 493 -5.51 -16.92 -25.28
N THR A 494 -6.28 -16.02 -25.90
CA THR A 494 -5.89 -14.60 -25.97
C THR A 494 -6.04 -13.90 -24.62
N ASP A 495 -6.88 -14.44 -23.73
CA ASP A 495 -7.05 -13.92 -22.37
C ASP A 495 -5.87 -14.30 -21.45
N ASP A 496 -5.14 -15.39 -21.76
CA ASP A 496 -4.07 -15.92 -20.92
C ASP A 496 -2.85 -15.00 -20.86
N ASP A 497 -2.53 -14.29 -21.96
CA ASP A 497 -1.50 -13.25 -21.97
C ASP A 497 -1.85 -12.11 -21.00
N PHE A 498 -3.12 -11.69 -20.95
CA PHE A 498 -3.60 -10.71 -19.99
C PHE A 498 -3.49 -11.24 -18.55
N TYR A 499 -3.90 -12.48 -18.29
CA TYR A 499 -3.82 -13.08 -16.94
C TYR A 499 -2.38 -13.19 -16.45
N SER A 500 -1.45 -13.64 -17.30
CA SER A 500 -0.03 -13.74 -16.93
C SER A 500 0.61 -12.38 -16.62
N LYS A 501 0.24 -11.31 -17.34
CA LYS A 501 0.67 -9.93 -17.05
C LYS A 501 0.09 -9.39 -15.74
N PHE A 502 -1.09 -9.86 -15.34
CA PHE A 502 -1.74 -9.44 -14.10
C PHE A 502 -1.16 -10.15 -12.87
N VAL A 503 -0.86 -11.45 -12.98
CA VAL A 503 -0.45 -12.31 -11.86
C VAL A 503 1.06 -12.26 -11.64
N THR A 504 1.50 -11.25 -10.89
CA THR A 504 2.89 -11.08 -10.45
C THR A 504 3.22 -11.75 -9.11
N GLY A 505 2.23 -12.25 -8.37
CA GLY A 505 2.46 -12.88 -7.07
C GLY A 505 2.60 -11.83 -5.96
N CYS A 506 3.64 -11.95 -5.13
CA CYS A 506 3.87 -11.04 -4.00
C CYS A 506 4.44 -9.69 -4.48
N VAL A 507 3.99 -8.59 -3.86
CA VAL A 507 4.61 -7.27 -3.99
C VAL A 507 5.63 -7.11 -2.85
N SER A 508 6.89 -6.81 -3.20
CA SER A 508 8.01 -6.99 -2.27
C SER A 508 7.90 -6.17 -0.97
N ILE A 509 7.66 -4.86 -1.04
CA ILE A 509 7.66 -4.00 0.16
C ILE A 509 6.53 -4.40 1.13
N PRO A 510 5.25 -4.51 0.70
CA PRO A 510 4.17 -4.90 1.62
C PRO A 510 4.32 -6.33 2.16
N TRP A 511 4.84 -7.27 1.36
CA TRP A 511 5.11 -8.64 1.81
C TRP A 511 6.20 -8.67 2.91
N GLN A 512 7.27 -7.90 2.75
CA GLN A 512 8.33 -7.83 3.75
C GLN A 512 7.85 -7.16 5.04
N ASN A 513 7.07 -6.09 4.94
CA ASN A 513 6.41 -5.48 6.10
C ASN A 513 5.50 -6.48 6.81
N GLU A 514 4.73 -7.28 6.09
CA GLU A 514 3.94 -8.37 6.68
C GLU A 514 4.80 -9.36 7.48
N MET A 515 5.94 -9.80 6.94
CA MET A 515 6.81 -10.73 7.67
C MET A 515 7.35 -10.13 8.96
N ILE A 516 7.65 -8.82 8.97
CA ILE A 516 8.16 -8.09 10.13
C ILE A 516 7.05 -7.84 11.16
N GLU A 517 5.92 -7.28 10.74
CA GLU A 517 4.79 -6.94 11.61
C GLU A 517 4.16 -8.17 12.28
N THR A 518 4.16 -9.30 11.56
CA THR A 518 3.66 -10.55 12.12
C THR A 518 4.73 -11.34 12.87
N GLU A 519 5.90 -10.77 13.15
CA GLU A 519 7.02 -11.39 13.86
C GLU A 519 7.61 -12.66 13.19
N CYS A 520 7.15 -12.99 11.98
CA CYS A 520 7.65 -14.16 11.24
C CYS A 520 9.13 -13.98 10.90
N PHE A 521 9.55 -12.74 10.58
CA PHE A 521 10.95 -12.41 10.33
C PHE A 521 11.81 -12.70 11.57
N GLN A 522 11.47 -12.15 12.73
CA GLN A 522 12.24 -12.30 13.97
C GLN A 522 12.34 -13.77 14.39
N GLU A 523 11.24 -14.53 14.30
CA GLU A 523 11.20 -15.94 14.71
C GLU A 523 11.95 -16.89 13.75
N LEU A 524 12.04 -16.56 12.45
CA LEU A 524 12.71 -17.40 11.45
C LEU A 524 14.14 -16.93 11.15
N ASN A 525 14.44 -15.65 11.35
CA ASN A 525 15.74 -15.05 11.08
C ASN A 525 16.72 -15.22 12.25
N MET A 526 16.65 -16.35 12.96
CA MET A 526 17.62 -16.66 14.01
C MET A 526 18.90 -17.23 13.39
N TYR A 527 20.05 -16.74 13.84
CA TYR A 527 21.33 -17.40 13.67
C TYR A 527 21.46 -18.35 14.88
N GLU A 528 21.70 -19.64 14.68
CA GLU A 528 22.05 -20.52 15.81
C GLU A 528 23.39 -20.02 16.37
N THR A 529 23.35 -19.19 17.41
CA THR A 529 24.44 -18.77 18.32
C THR A 529 25.87 -18.86 17.75
N ASP A 530 26.48 -17.70 17.43
CA ASP A 530 27.91 -17.29 17.24
C ASP A 530 29.06 -18.29 16.92
N VAL A 531 28.82 -19.59 16.80
CA VAL A 531 29.83 -20.64 16.63
C VAL A 531 29.42 -21.65 15.54
N THR A 532 28.14 -21.71 15.15
CA THR A 532 27.66 -22.62 14.11
C THR A 532 26.70 -21.95 13.13
N LEU A 533 27.06 -21.91 11.84
CA LEU A 533 26.14 -21.51 10.77
C LEU A 533 24.88 -22.40 10.82
N SER A 534 23.70 -21.78 10.71
CA SER A 534 22.46 -22.53 10.64
C SER A 534 22.51 -23.51 9.46
N PRO A 535 21.93 -24.72 9.56
CA PRO A 535 22.07 -25.76 8.52
C PRO A 535 21.63 -25.34 7.11
N ASP A 536 20.76 -24.34 6.99
CA ASP A 536 20.31 -23.75 5.72
C ASP A 536 21.34 -22.82 5.06
N LEU A 537 22.28 -22.28 5.85
CA LEU A 537 23.36 -21.39 5.40
C LEU A 537 24.71 -22.11 5.18
N ASP A 538 24.80 -23.39 5.55
CA ASP A 538 26.04 -24.17 5.48
C ASP A 538 26.16 -24.93 4.16
N MET A 539 26.92 -24.36 3.21
CA MET A 539 27.18 -24.95 1.89
C MET A 539 27.95 -26.29 1.93
N SER A 540 28.54 -26.65 3.07
CA SER A 540 29.26 -27.93 3.23
C SER A 540 28.34 -29.10 3.55
N LYS A 541 27.09 -28.83 3.96
CA LYS A 541 26.09 -29.86 4.25
C LYS A 541 25.34 -30.25 2.97
N ASP A 542 25.09 -31.55 2.82
CA ASP A 542 24.35 -32.09 1.68
C ASP A 542 22.99 -31.39 1.50
N THR A 543 22.66 -31.06 0.25
CA THR A 543 21.33 -30.58 -0.09
C THR A 543 20.27 -31.53 0.47
N PRO A 544 19.31 -31.05 1.30
CA PRO A 544 18.28 -31.92 1.82
C PRO A 544 17.47 -32.48 0.65
N ARG A 545 17.61 -33.79 0.38
CA ARG A 545 16.86 -34.47 -0.68
C ARG A 545 15.37 -34.14 -0.51
N PRO A 546 14.66 -33.66 -1.56
CA PRO A 546 13.24 -33.38 -1.44
C PRO A 546 12.53 -34.65 -0.97
N LYS A 547 11.72 -34.55 0.09
CA LYS A 547 10.94 -35.68 0.60
C LYS A 547 10.02 -36.17 -0.53
N ARG A 548 10.46 -37.21 -1.23
CA ARG A 548 9.69 -37.88 -2.28
C ARG A 548 8.36 -38.31 -1.69
N GLY A 549 7.28 -37.71 -2.19
CA GLY A 549 5.91 -38.03 -1.80
C GLY A 549 5.61 -39.52 -2.01
N PHE A 550 4.61 -40.03 -1.28
CA PHE A 550 4.19 -41.43 -1.31
C PHE A 550 3.99 -41.95 -2.76
N PHE A 551 3.49 -41.11 -3.67
CA PHE A 551 3.29 -41.43 -5.09
C PHE A 551 4.60 -41.71 -5.85
N HIS A 552 5.71 -41.03 -5.53
CA HIS A 552 7.02 -41.31 -6.14
C HIS A 552 7.59 -42.67 -5.65
N ARG A 553 7.21 -43.10 -4.44
CA ARG A 553 7.57 -44.44 -3.91
C ARG A 553 6.74 -45.57 -4.53
N LEU A 554 5.50 -45.31 -4.94
CA LEU A 554 4.68 -46.28 -5.69
C LEU A 554 5.17 -46.46 -7.13
N LEU A 555 5.55 -45.38 -7.82
CA LEU A 555 6.02 -45.45 -9.21
C LEU A 555 7.36 -46.19 -9.38
N MET A 556 8.19 -46.26 -8.34
CA MET A 556 9.43 -47.06 -8.34
C MET A 556 9.23 -48.51 -7.86
N ARG A 557 8.03 -48.87 -7.38
CA ARG A 557 7.63 -50.25 -7.08
C ARG A 557 6.57 -50.69 -8.11
N GLY A 558 6.90 -50.51 -9.39
CA GLY A 558 6.16 -51.06 -10.52
C GLY A 558 6.92 -52.27 -11.09
N VAL A 559 6.45 -53.44 -10.69
CA VAL A 559 6.54 -54.77 -11.33
C VAL A 559 7.32 -54.85 -12.66
N CYS A 560 8.35 -55.69 -12.65
CA CYS A 560 9.01 -56.23 -13.84
C CYS A 560 8.00 -57.06 -14.65
N PHE A 561 7.57 -56.59 -15.81
CA PHE A 561 6.99 -57.43 -16.85
C PHE A 561 7.97 -57.52 -18.01
N LYS A 562 8.43 -58.74 -18.27
CA LYS A 562 9.27 -59.11 -19.41
C LYS A 562 8.48 -58.89 -20.71
N SER A 563 9.17 -58.34 -21.70
CA SER A 563 8.74 -58.32 -23.09
C SER A 563 8.68 -59.76 -23.62
N GLY A 564 7.58 -60.08 -24.29
CA GLY A 564 7.39 -61.28 -25.10
C GLY A 564 6.53 -60.89 -26.28
N TYR A 565 7.10 -61.01 -27.48
CA TYR A 565 6.42 -60.91 -28.77
C TYR A 565 5.25 -61.91 -28.85
N ILE A 566 4.19 -61.55 -29.59
CA ILE A 566 3.42 -62.39 -30.51
C ILE A 566 2.50 -61.45 -31.33
N ASP A 567 2.59 -61.59 -32.66
CA ASP A 567 1.63 -61.10 -33.65
C ASP A 567 0.26 -61.75 -33.43
N ASP A 568 -0.83 -61.02 -33.67
CA ASP A 568 -1.89 -61.48 -34.58
C ASP A 568 -2.97 -60.40 -34.73
N GLU A 569 -3.32 -60.16 -36.00
CA GLU A 569 -4.52 -59.48 -36.46
C GLU A 569 -5.77 -60.26 -36.02
N GLU A 570 -6.82 -59.56 -35.58
CA GLU A 570 -8.15 -59.67 -36.21
C GLU A 570 -9.16 -58.69 -35.58
N GLU A 571 -9.91 -58.06 -36.50
CA GLU A 571 -11.24 -57.47 -36.39
C GLU A 571 -12.07 -57.80 -35.13
N PHE A 572 -12.77 -56.80 -34.57
CA PHE A 572 -14.21 -56.64 -34.87
C PHE A 572 -14.80 -55.35 -34.29
N SER A 573 -15.50 -54.67 -35.18
CA SER A 573 -16.42 -53.55 -35.02
C SER A 573 -17.54 -53.75 -33.98
N ARG A 574 -18.12 -52.61 -33.54
CA ARG A 574 -19.43 -52.39 -32.86
C ARG A 574 -19.43 -52.76 -31.37
N LEU A 575 -19.79 -51.87 -30.44
CA LEU A 575 -20.90 -50.92 -30.36
C LEU A 575 -20.53 -49.75 -29.43
#